data_AF-A0AAD8X1G5-F1
#
_entry.id   AF-A0AAD8X1G5-F1
#
_cell.length_a   1.000
_cell.length_b   1.000
_cell.length_c   1.000
_cell.angle_alpha   90.00
_cell.angle_beta   90.00
_cell.angle_gamma   90.00
#
_symmetry.space_group_name_H-M   'P 1'
#
loop_
_entity.id
_entity.type
_entity.pdbx_description
1 polymer ?
#
loop_
_entity_poly.entity_id
_entity_poly.type
_entity_poly.pdbx_seq_one_letter_code
_entity_poly.pdbx_strand_id
1 'polypeptide(L)'
;MIYAIVTPAMGCGESYGTTSIEGGWERIPNINDQHIQDLGSWAVLEFLKHANCVLKFNKVVSGKEQVVSGMNYELVIDASDASGKLGSYTAEVYEQERTKTRKLVSFNKAK
;
A
#
# COMPACT_ATOMS: atom_id res chain seq x y z
N MET A 1 -14.24 3.62 40.67
CA MET A 1 -13.88 4.96 41.17
C MET A 1 -14.24 5.97 40.10
N ILE A 2 -15.30 6.74 40.38
CA ILE A 2 -15.59 8.14 39.99
C ILE A 2 -14.83 8.85 38.85
N TYR A 3 -15.62 9.18 37.81
CA TYR A 3 -15.79 10.39 36.97
C TYR A 3 -14.62 11.25 36.45
N ALA A 4 -14.69 11.58 35.15
CA ALA A 4 -14.78 12.97 34.69
C ALA A 4 -15.45 13.07 33.31
N ILE A 5 -16.49 13.90 33.23
CA ILE A 5 -17.07 14.42 31.98
C ILE A 5 -16.31 15.70 31.59
N VAL A 6 -15.92 15.81 30.32
CA VAL A 6 -15.50 17.07 29.70
C VAL A 6 -16.31 17.26 28.41
N THR A 7 -17.00 18.39 28.32
CA THR A 7 -17.79 18.85 27.17
C THR A 7 -16.90 19.46 26.06
N PRO A 8 -17.42 19.62 24.83
CA PRO A 8 -16.62 19.57 23.61
C PRO A 8 -16.12 20.94 23.14
N ALA A 9 -14.98 20.94 22.43
CA ALA A 9 -14.57 22.05 21.58
C ALA A 9 -14.39 21.54 20.14
N MET A 10 -15.09 22.17 19.20
CA MET A 10 -15.03 21.89 17.77
C MET A 10 -13.64 22.26 17.22
N GLY A 11 -13.05 21.32 16.49
CA GLY A 11 -11.92 21.52 15.59
C GLY A 11 -12.05 20.52 14.45
N CYS A 12 -11.84 20.98 13.22
CA CYS A 12 -12.14 20.25 11.98
C CYS A 12 -11.43 18.89 11.92
N GLY A 13 -12.20 17.80 12.12
CA GLY A 13 -11.96 16.50 11.52
C GLY A 13 -10.55 15.92 11.63
N GLU A 14 -10.04 15.74 12.85
CA GLU A 14 -8.97 14.77 13.10
C GLU A 14 -9.60 13.43 13.46
N SER A 15 -9.81 12.56 12.47
CA SER A 15 -10.13 11.15 12.73
C SER A 15 -8.85 10.40 13.10
N TYR A 16 -8.35 10.59 14.31
CA TYR A 16 -7.45 9.61 14.92
C TYR A 16 -8.31 8.48 15.47
N GLY A 17 -8.63 7.54 14.61
CA GLY A 17 -9.47 6.42 14.96
C GLY A 17 -9.48 5.37 13.87
N THR A 18 -8.37 4.65 13.69
CA THR A 18 -8.47 3.25 13.29
C THR A 18 -7.91 2.43 14.43
N THR A 19 -8.83 1.99 15.29
CA THR A 19 -8.63 0.73 16.00
C THR A 19 -8.43 -0.30 14.89
N SER A 20 -7.19 -0.68 14.64
CA SER A 20 -6.83 -1.68 13.63
C SER A 20 -7.49 -2.99 14.04
N ILE A 21 -8.67 -3.23 13.47
CA ILE A 21 -9.35 -4.51 13.56
C ILE A 21 -8.51 -5.45 12.71
N GLU A 22 -7.69 -6.29 13.34
CA GLU A 22 -7.03 -7.39 12.64
C GLU A 22 -8.10 -8.15 11.82
N GLY A 23 -7.97 -8.12 10.48
CA GLY A 23 -8.80 -8.92 9.57
C GLY A 23 -9.38 -8.20 8.34
N GLY A 24 -9.52 -6.87 8.35
CA GLY A 24 -10.14 -6.12 7.23
C GLY A 24 -9.13 -5.55 6.23
N TRP A 25 -9.45 -5.61 4.93
CA TRP A 25 -8.79 -4.75 3.95
C TRP A 25 -9.37 -3.34 4.02
N GLU A 26 -8.54 -2.34 4.25
CA GLU A 26 -8.90 -0.93 4.32
C GLU A 26 -8.26 -0.16 3.17
N ARG A 27 -8.91 0.90 2.70
CA ARG A 27 -8.36 1.74 1.63
C ARG A 27 -7.19 2.55 2.17
N ILE A 28 -6.08 2.61 1.42
CA ILE A 28 -4.95 3.49 1.75
C ILE A 28 -5.40 4.95 1.55
N PRO A 29 -5.38 5.80 2.60
CA PRO A 29 -5.89 7.17 2.52
C PRO A 29 -4.94 8.09 1.76
N ASN A 30 -3.63 7.98 2.00
CA ASN A 30 -2.61 8.78 1.34
C ASN A 30 -1.79 7.92 0.37
N ILE A 31 -2.23 7.84 -0.88
CA ILE A 31 -1.50 7.07 -1.89
C ILE A 31 -0.15 7.71 -2.28
N ASN A 32 -0.01 9.02 -2.06
CA ASN A 32 1.23 9.75 -2.34
C ASN A 32 2.22 9.67 -1.18
N ASP A 33 1.92 8.89 -0.14
CA ASP A 33 2.87 8.60 0.92
C ASP A 33 4.14 7.96 0.32
N GLN A 34 5.31 8.44 0.77
CA GLN A 34 6.59 7.98 0.24
C GLN A 34 6.76 6.47 0.43
N HIS A 35 6.32 5.91 1.56
CA HIS A 35 6.41 4.48 1.82
C HIS A 35 5.59 3.68 0.79
N ILE A 36 4.39 4.15 0.46
CA ILE A 36 3.51 3.49 -0.51
C ILE A 36 4.11 3.55 -1.92
N GLN A 37 4.66 4.70 -2.31
CA GLN A 37 5.36 4.82 -3.60
C GLN A 37 6.62 3.94 -3.66
N ASP A 38 7.36 3.85 -2.56
CA ASP A 38 8.53 2.97 -2.45
C ASP A 38 8.16 1.50 -2.54
N LEU A 39 7.05 1.07 -1.93
CA LEU A 39 6.53 -0.28 -2.06
C LEU A 39 6.15 -0.61 -3.51
N GLY A 40 5.49 0.33 -4.21
CA GLY A 40 5.14 0.17 -5.61
C GLY A 40 6.38 0.05 -6.52
N SER A 41 7.36 0.94 -6.33
CA SER A 41 8.62 0.91 -7.07
C SER A 41 9.39 -0.38 -6.81
N TRP A 42 9.48 -0.77 -5.54
CA TRP A 42 10.11 -2.02 -5.12
C TRP A 42 9.43 -3.24 -5.74
N ALA A 43 8.09 -3.28 -5.77
CA ALA A 43 7.34 -4.39 -6.35
C ALA A 43 7.62 -4.57 -7.86
N VAL A 44 7.72 -3.47 -8.61
CA VAL A 44 8.10 -3.52 -10.03
C VAL A 44 9.53 -4.06 -10.19
N LEU A 45 10.48 -3.55 -9.41
CA LEU A 45 11.87 -4.02 -9.46
C LEU A 45 11.99 -5.50 -9.08
N GLU A 46 11.26 -5.94 -8.07
CA GLU A 46 11.26 -7.34 -7.61
C GLU A 46 10.67 -8.27 -8.68
N PHE A 47 9.58 -7.86 -9.33
CA PHE A 47 9.01 -8.61 -10.45
C PHE A 47 9.99 -8.75 -11.62
N LEU A 48 10.71 -7.66 -11.96
CA LEU A 48 11.68 -7.65 -13.06
C LEU A 48 12.90 -8.56 -12.84
N LYS A 49 13.22 -8.92 -11.60
CA LYS A 49 14.29 -9.91 -11.33
C LYS A 49 13.96 -11.29 -11.88
N HIS A 50 12.67 -11.60 -12.00
CA HIS A 50 12.18 -12.92 -12.42
C HIS A 50 11.47 -12.89 -13.79
N ALA A 51 11.11 -11.70 -14.28
CA ALA A 51 10.43 -11.51 -15.55
C ALA A 51 11.40 -11.08 -16.65
N ASN A 52 11.32 -11.73 -17.82
CA ASN A 52 12.08 -11.33 -19.01
C ASN A 52 11.38 -10.19 -19.76
N CYS A 53 11.06 -9.09 -19.07
CA CYS A 53 10.38 -7.93 -19.64
C CYS A 53 10.98 -6.62 -19.12
N VAL A 54 10.58 -5.49 -19.72
CA VAL A 54 10.97 -4.15 -19.28
C VAL A 54 9.73 -3.40 -18.86
N LEU A 55 9.71 -2.96 -17.60
CA LEU A 55 8.68 -2.13 -17.01
C LEU A 55 9.35 -0.99 -16.24
N LYS A 56 8.84 0.23 -16.43
CA LYS A 56 9.23 1.41 -15.68
C LYS A 56 8.10 1.76 -14.73
N PHE A 57 8.38 1.74 -13.43
CA PHE A 57 7.46 2.26 -12.43
C PHE A 57 7.20 3.76 -12.67
N ASN A 58 5.93 4.16 -12.69
CA ASN A 58 5.54 5.58 -12.76
C ASN A 58 5.03 6.07 -11.40
N LYS A 59 4.00 5.43 -10.85
CA LYS A 59 3.43 5.74 -9.53
C LYS A 59 2.46 4.65 -9.06
N VAL A 60 2.19 4.62 -7.76
CA VAL A 60 0.99 3.97 -7.23
C VAL A 60 -0.20 4.93 -7.37
N VAL A 61 -1.34 4.44 -7.87
CA VAL A 61 -2.55 5.23 -8.11
C VAL A 61 -3.69 4.95 -7.13
N SER A 62 -3.72 3.74 -6.56
CA SER A 62 -4.65 3.37 -5.50
C SER A 62 -4.15 2.12 -4.79
N GLY A 63 -4.73 1.80 -3.65
CA GLY A 63 -4.45 0.54 -2.98
C GLY A 63 -5.26 0.35 -1.73
N LYS A 64 -5.13 -0.84 -1.17
CA LYS A 64 -5.70 -1.23 0.11
C LYS A 64 -4.62 -1.89 0.96
N GLU A 65 -4.78 -1.79 2.26
CA GLU A 65 -3.88 -2.36 3.27
C GLU A 65 -4.66 -3.23 4.23
N GLN A 66 -4.00 -4.21 4.84
CA GLN A 66 -4.60 -5.08 5.84
C GLN A 66 -3.57 -5.41 6.91
N VAL A 67 -3.96 -5.22 8.17
CA VAL A 67 -3.17 -5.62 9.32
C VAL A 67 -3.31 -7.12 9.56
N VAL A 68 -2.17 -7.81 9.65
CA VAL A 68 -2.01 -9.22 10.03
C VAL A 68 -0.89 -9.32 11.07
N SER A 69 -0.09 -10.39 11.10
CA SER A 69 1.19 -10.42 11.85
C SER A 69 2.24 -9.39 11.36
N GLY A 70 1.90 -8.63 10.33
CA GLY A 70 2.64 -7.56 9.65
C GLY A 70 1.62 -6.73 8.86
N MET A 71 1.97 -6.25 7.68
CA MET A 71 1.09 -5.51 6.78
C MET A 71 1.02 -6.20 5.43
N ASN A 72 -0.18 -6.41 4.91
CA ASN A 72 -0.42 -6.70 3.50
C ASN A 72 -0.81 -5.40 2.80
N TYR A 73 -0.30 -5.20 1.59
CA TYR A 73 -0.67 -4.11 0.70
C TYR A 73 -1.09 -4.70 -0.65
N GLU A 74 -2.22 -4.26 -1.19
CA GLU A 74 -2.59 -4.47 -2.59
C GLU A 74 -2.54 -3.11 -3.28
N LEU A 75 -1.56 -2.93 -4.15
CA LEU A 75 -1.22 -1.67 -4.79
C LEU A 75 -1.59 -1.74 -6.27
N VAL A 76 -2.26 -0.71 -6.76
CA VAL A 76 -2.47 -0.48 -8.19
C VAL A 76 -1.41 0.49 -8.68
N ILE A 77 -0.62 0.05 -9.65
CA ILE A 77 0.60 0.69 -10.12
C ILE A 77 0.42 1.05 -11.59
N ASP A 78 0.67 2.31 -11.91
CA ASP A 78 0.93 2.72 -13.29
C ASP A 78 2.39 2.45 -13.62
N ALA A 79 2.61 1.73 -14.71
CA ALA A 79 3.94 1.47 -15.25
C ALA A 79 3.95 1.57 -16.77
N SER A 80 5.12 1.87 -17.34
CA SER A 80 5.32 1.95 -18.79
C SER A 80 6.22 0.83 -19.30
N ASP A 81 5.92 0.26 -20.46
CA ASP A 81 6.85 -0.66 -21.12
C ASP A 81 8.02 0.08 -21.81
N ALA A 82 8.93 -0.67 -22.45
CA ALA A 82 10.07 -0.11 -23.17
C ALA A 82 9.67 0.85 -24.32
N SER A 83 8.46 0.74 -24.86
CA SER A 83 7.92 1.63 -25.90
C SER A 83 7.21 2.85 -25.30
N GLY A 84 7.19 3.00 -23.97
CA GLY A 84 6.51 4.07 -23.27
C GLY A 84 4.99 3.85 -23.14
N LYS A 85 4.47 2.70 -23.55
CA LYS A 85 3.04 2.40 -23.45
C LYS A 85 2.67 2.20 -21.98
N LEU A 86 1.67 2.96 -21.52
CA LEU A 86 1.15 2.85 -20.16
C LEU A 86 0.36 1.55 -19.96
N GLY A 87 0.55 0.95 -18.79
CA GLY A 87 -0.21 -0.19 -18.29
C GLY A 87 -0.47 -0.06 -16.80
N SER A 88 -1.59 -0.59 -16.36
CA SER A 88 -1.95 -0.71 -14.95
C SER A 88 -1.65 -2.13 -14.46
N TYR A 89 -1.13 -2.23 -13.24
CA TYR A 89 -0.69 -3.48 -12.62
C TYR A 89 -1.17 -3.53 -11.17
N THR A 90 -1.56 -4.70 -10.70
CA THR A 90 -1.86 -4.95 -9.29
C THR A 90 -0.70 -5.74 -8.69
N ALA A 91 -0.13 -5.22 -7.60
CA ALA A 91 0.92 -5.85 -6.83
C ALA A 91 0.45 -6.11 -5.40
N GLU A 92 0.62 -7.34 -4.91
CA GLU A 92 0.44 -7.66 -3.50
C GLU A 92 1.79 -7.75 -2.82
N VAL A 93 1.97 -6.99 -1.73
CA VAL A 93 3.22 -6.91 -0.98
C VAL A 93 2.94 -7.21 0.48
N TYR A 94 3.75 -8.08 1.07
CA TYR A 94 3.78 -8.31 2.52
C TYR A 94 5.00 -7.63 3.12
N GLU A 95 4.81 -6.84 4.17
CA GLU A 95 5.89 -6.24 4.97
C GLU A 95 5.73 -6.57 6.46
N GLN A 96 6.84 -6.86 7.13
CA GLN A 96 6.86 -7.08 8.58
C GLN A 96 8.09 -6.43 9.20
N GLU A 97 7.87 -5.36 9.95
CA GLU A 97 8.96 -4.56 10.53
C GLU A 97 9.79 -5.33 11.58
N ARG A 98 9.14 -6.18 12.39
CA ARG A 98 9.80 -6.94 13.47
C ARG A 98 10.92 -7.85 12.94
N THR A 99 10.72 -8.43 11.75
CA THR A 99 11.67 -9.35 11.10
C THR A 99 12.40 -8.71 9.93
N LYS A 100 12.13 -7.44 9.62
CA LYS A 100 12.62 -6.73 8.43
C LYS A 100 12.33 -7.50 7.13
N THR A 101 11.18 -8.17 7.09
CA THR A 101 10.75 -8.96 5.94
C THR A 101 9.96 -8.09 4.98
N ARG A 102 10.28 -8.16 3.69
CA ARG A 102 9.44 -7.68 2.59
C ARG A 102 9.36 -8.75 1.52
N LYS A 103 8.15 -9.04 1.02
CA LYS A 103 7.90 -10.09 0.02
C LYS A 103 6.87 -9.63 -1.01
N LEU A 104 7.17 -9.88 -2.29
CA LEU A 104 6.22 -9.72 -3.38
C LEU A 104 5.38 -10.99 -3.43
N VAL A 105 4.09 -10.89 -3.08
CA VAL A 105 3.15 -12.01 -3.04
C VAL A 105 2.62 -12.29 -4.44
N SER A 106 2.23 -11.24 -5.17
CA SER A 106 1.78 -11.36 -6.54
C SER A 106 2.02 -10.06 -7.33
N PHE A 107 2.14 -10.19 -8.65
CA PHE A 107 2.25 -9.05 -9.57
C PHE A 107 1.54 -9.41 -10.87
N ASN A 108 0.44 -8.74 -11.17
CA ASN A 108 -0.43 -9.04 -12.29
C ASN A 108 -0.77 -7.77 -13.07
N LYS A 109 -1.01 -7.89 -14.38
CA LYS A 109 -1.58 -6.78 -15.15
C LYS A 109 -3.04 -6.59 -14.72
N ALA A 110 -3.43 -5.36 -14.42
CA ALA A 110 -4.82 -5.03 -14.13
C ALA A 110 -5.67 -5.22 -15.39
N LYS A 111 -6.90 -5.71 -15.22
CA LYS A 111 -7.86 -5.94 -16.31
C LYS A 111 -8.49 -4.64 -16.80
#